data_AF-A0A973GA09-F1
#
_entry.id   AF-A0A973GA09-F1
#
_cell.length_a   1.000
_cell.length_b   1.000
_cell.length_c   1.000
_cell.angle_alpha   90.00
_cell.angle_beta   90.00
_cell.angle_gamma   90.00
#
_symmetry.space_group_name_H-M   'P 1'
#
loop_
_entity.id
_entity.type
_entity.pdbx_description
1 polymer ?
#
loop_
_entity_poly.entity_id
_entity_poly.type
_entity_poly.pdbx_seq_one_letter_code
_entity_poly.pdbx_strand_id
1 'polypeptide(L)'
;MLTTTVARGAIFDLDGVLVDTAGHHYAAWREEALHLGLDLTPEQNELLKGVGRMDALAIVLGLAGVPVPDDGGQAIAERKNRRYLELIESLTPADVLPGARELLLRLRAIGVPTALGSASRNARHILSLIGLTDLLDVVVDGTVVGRAKPDPEVFVVAAERLGLPPSECVVFEDALAGVEAAQAGGMRVVGVGEVAMLGGASFVVRDLSEIRPEVLFDVTAPRRHLTAPTPDVLRGAPFHLDDDALAWVTSTREGLSLEQKVGQLFCLIDLPATTDNVDRAFAVVEPGGYLRRPAPSHEIAELTTYMQAKATVPLLVAANLETGANMIATDLTSFGSPLQTAATGDVTNAYRLGQVCGTQARAVGCTWGFSPVVDVQLNHANPMGLTRGFGSDAATVASHGAAFVRGMQEAGVAASVKHWPGDGVDDRDQHLVTAVNSLSVDEWEATFGHVYRTVIDAGAMTVMAAHITSPAWSRELRPGIADEDILPASLAPEITTELLRDRLGFRGLVVTDASLMAGMQIPMARHDMVPASIAAGCDMFLFTLDYAEDVASLLDGVRRGV
;
A
#
# COMPACT_ATOMS: atom_id res chain seq x y z
N MET A 1 -22.20 -11.74 -11.43
CA MET A 1 -21.08 -12.67 -11.21
C MET A 1 -19.84 -12.01 -11.80
N LEU A 2 -18.93 -11.55 -10.94
CA LEU A 2 -17.72 -10.82 -11.29
C LEU A 2 -16.68 -11.79 -11.88
N THR A 3 -16.32 -11.64 -13.14
CA THR A 3 -15.02 -12.11 -13.65
C THR A 3 -14.01 -11.02 -13.36
N THR A 4 -13.25 -11.23 -12.29
CA THR A 4 -12.34 -10.31 -11.62
C THR A 4 -10.99 -10.23 -12.34
N THR A 5 -10.87 -9.37 -13.34
CA THR A 5 -9.56 -8.85 -13.75
C THR A 5 -9.57 -7.35 -13.45
N VAL A 6 -8.87 -6.97 -12.39
CA VAL A 6 -8.82 -5.59 -11.90
C VAL A 6 -7.93 -4.77 -12.84
N ALA A 7 -8.36 -3.56 -13.21
CA ALA A 7 -7.62 -2.73 -14.16
C ALA A 7 -6.40 -2.05 -13.49
N ARG A 8 -5.32 -1.83 -14.26
CA ARG A 8 -4.07 -1.22 -13.79
C ARG A 8 -3.82 0.18 -14.37
N GLY A 9 -4.56 0.59 -15.41
CA GLY A 9 -4.39 1.90 -16.03
C GLY A 9 -5.72 2.49 -16.50
N ALA A 10 -5.83 3.81 -16.46
CA ALA A 10 -7.01 4.56 -16.88
C ALA A 10 -6.71 5.40 -18.13
N ILE A 11 -7.53 5.27 -19.16
CA ILE A 11 -7.39 6.03 -20.41
C ILE A 11 -8.68 6.84 -20.62
N PHE A 12 -8.55 8.15 -20.79
CA PHE A 12 -9.68 9.06 -20.92
C PHE A 12 -9.75 9.59 -22.34
N ASP A 13 -10.95 9.61 -22.92
CA ASP A 13 -11.21 10.55 -24.01
C ASP A 13 -11.23 12.00 -23.49
N LEU A 14 -11.12 12.95 -24.41
CA LEU A 14 -11.15 14.37 -24.08
C LEU A 14 -12.58 14.92 -24.09
N ASP A 15 -13.24 14.77 -25.23
CA ASP A 15 -14.44 15.53 -25.59
C ASP A 15 -15.65 14.78 -25.01
N GLY A 16 -16.44 15.42 -24.14
CA GLY A 16 -17.58 14.77 -23.47
C GLY A 16 -17.22 13.87 -22.29
N VAL A 17 -15.92 13.67 -22.01
CA VAL A 17 -15.43 12.94 -20.82
C VAL A 17 -14.69 13.85 -19.83
N LEU A 18 -13.67 14.59 -20.28
CA LEU A 18 -12.93 15.53 -19.41
C LEU A 18 -13.48 16.96 -19.50
N VAL A 19 -13.98 17.35 -20.68
CA VAL A 19 -14.47 18.70 -20.97
C VAL A 19 -15.57 18.64 -22.04
N ASP A 20 -16.59 19.49 -21.93
CA ASP A 20 -17.60 19.62 -22.99
C ASP A 20 -17.13 20.59 -24.09
N THR A 21 -16.57 20.02 -25.16
CA THR A 21 -16.22 20.76 -26.37
C THR A 21 -17.20 20.50 -27.52
N ALA A 22 -18.22 19.64 -27.31
CA ALA A 22 -19.12 19.20 -28.37
C ALA A 22 -19.91 20.38 -28.95
N GLY A 23 -20.34 21.31 -28.08
CA GLY A 23 -20.98 22.56 -28.49
C GLY A 23 -20.08 23.44 -29.37
N HIS A 24 -18.78 23.51 -29.07
CA HIS A 24 -17.79 24.28 -29.85
C HIS A 24 -17.54 23.63 -31.22
N HIS A 25 -17.50 22.30 -31.28
CA HIS A 25 -17.41 21.55 -32.53
C HIS A 25 -18.63 21.79 -33.42
N TYR A 26 -19.83 21.68 -32.84
CA TYR A 26 -21.09 21.91 -33.55
C TYR A 26 -21.19 23.34 -34.08
N ALA A 27 -20.87 24.35 -33.26
CA ALA A 27 -20.89 25.75 -33.69
C ALA A 27 -19.95 26.00 -34.88
N ALA A 28 -18.71 25.49 -34.81
CA ALA A 28 -17.75 25.64 -35.90
C ALA A 28 -18.18 24.87 -37.18
N TRP A 29 -18.75 23.67 -37.04
CA TRP A 29 -19.24 22.91 -38.18
C TRP A 29 -20.49 23.52 -38.80
N ARG A 30 -21.43 24.01 -38.00
CA ARG A 30 -22.63 24.68 -38.47
C ARG A 30 -22.29 25.96 -39.24
N GLU A 31 -21.32 26.75 -38.75
CA GLU A 31 -20.86 27.95 -39.45
C GLU A 31 -20.29 27.62 -40.84
N GLU A 32 -19.42 26.61 -40.95
CA GLU A 32 -18.91 26.19 -42.26
C GLU A 32 -19.97 25.51 -43.13
N ALA A 33 -20.89 24.73 -42.55
CA ALA A 33 -22.00 24.13 -43.27
C ALA A 33 -22.92 25.20 -43.88
N LEU A 34 -23.17 26.31 -43.17
CA LEU A 34 -23.96 27.43 -43.68
C LEU A 34 -23.31 28.07 -44.91
N HIS A 35 -21.96 28.17 -44.93
CA HIS A 35 -21.23 28.61 -46.13
C HIS A 35 -21.37 27.63 -47.31
N LEU A 36 -21.65 26.36 -47.04
CA LEU A 36 -21.91 25.32 -48.03
C LEU A 36 -23.40 25.19 -48.39
N GLY A 37 -24.28 26.02 -47.80
CA GLY A 37 -25.72 25.99 -48.05
C GLY A 37 -26.51 24.99 -47.20
N LEU A 38 -25.93 24.46 -46.13
CA LEU A 38 -26.55 23.52 -45.18
C LEU A 38 -26.65 24.14 -43.78
N ASP A 39 -27.85 24.25 -43.22
CA ASP A 39 -28.01 24.50 -41.78
C ASP A 39 -27.95 23.17 -41.02
N LEU A 40 -26.75 22.81 -40.56
CA LEU A 40 -26.50 21.53 -39.88
C LEU A 40 -27.33 21.43 -38.59
N THR A 41 -28.22 20.43 -38.49
CA THR A 41 -29.05 20.24 -37.29
C THR A 41 -28.31 19.47 -36.19
N PRO A 42 -28.75 19.55 -34.92
CA PRO A 42 -28.16 18.76 -33.84
C PRO A 42 -28.19 17.24 -34.12
N GLU A 43 -29.27 16.73 -34.71
CA GLU A 43 -29.41 15.32 -35.05
C GLU A 43 -28.41 14.87 -36.12
N GLN A 44 -28.09 15.75 -37.08
CA GLN A 44 -27.06 15.49 -38.08
C GLN A 44 -25.66 15.58 -37.49
N ASN A 45 -25.44 16.46 -36.50
CA ASN A 45 -24.17 16.63 -35.82
C ASN A 45 -23.76 15.38 -35.01
N GLU A 46 -24.70 14.56 -34.56
CA GLU A 46 -24.40 13.27 -33.90
C GLU A 46 -23.55 12.35 -34.79
N LEU A 47 -23.69 12.43 -36.12
CA LEU A 47 -22.87 11.66 -37.07
C LEU A 47 -21.40 12.11 -37.10
N LEU A 48 -21.10 13.29 -36.55
CA LEU A 48 -19.77 13.90 -36.55
C LEU A 48 -19.00 13.65 -35.25
N LYS A 49 -19.63 13.07 -34.21
CA LYS A 49 -18.98 12.80 -32.93
C LYS A 49 -18.03 11.62 -33.05
N GLY A 50 -16.85 11.75 -32.44
CA GLY A 50 -15.84 10.69 -32.38
C GLY A 50 -15.10 10.37 -33.70
N VAL A 51 -15.48 10.97 -34.84
CA VAL A 51 -14.83 10.73 -36.14
C VAL A 51 -13.73 11.76 -36.44
N GLY A 52 -12.80 11.39 -37.32
CA GLY A 52 -11.71 12.27 -37.74
C GLY A 52 -12.19 13.51 -38.48
N ARG A 53 -11.37 14.58 -38.46
CA ARG A 53 -11.72 15.89 -39.08
C ARG A 53 -12.11 15.76 -40.56
N MET A 54 -11.38 14.97 -41.33
CA MET A 54 -11.64 14.80 -42.76
C MET A 54 -12.86 13.91 -43.03
N ASP A 55 -13.12 12.94 -42.17
CA ASP A 55 -14.31 12.09 -42.25
C ASP A 55 -15.57 12.90 -41.92
N ALA A 56 -15.50 13.72 -40.86
CA ALA A 56 -16.55 14.69 -40.54
C ALA A 56 -16.81 15.66 -41.71
N LEU A 57 -15.76 16.14 -42.38
CA LEU A 57 -15.91 16.99 -43.56
C LEU A 57 -16.64 16.27 -44.70
N ALA A 58 -16.29 15.00 -44.97
CA ALA A 58 -16.93 14.22 -46.02
C ALA A 58 -18.44 14.03 -45.75
N ILE A 59 -18.82 13.81 -44.48
CA ILE A 59 -20.22 13.73 -44.07
C ILE A 59 -20.93 15.07 -44.32
N VAL A 60 -20.34 16.19 -43.90
CA VAL A 60 -20.92 17.53 -44.09
C VAL A 60 -21.09 17.88 -45.57
N LEU A 61 -20.09 17.59 -46.41
CA LEU A 61 -20.17 17.80 -47.86
C LEU A 61 -21.28 16.94 -48.49
N GLY A 62 -21.39 15.67 -48.07
CA GLY A 62 -22.45 14.77 -48.51
C GLY A 62 -23.84 15.26 -48.14
N LEU A 63 -24.03 15.74 -46.90
CA LEU A 63 -25.29 16.33 -46.44
C LEU A 63 -25.64 17.62 -47.18
N ALA A 64 -24.64 18.44 -47.52
CA ALA A 64 -24.81 19.68 -48.26
C ALA A 64 -25.00 19.45 -49.78
N GLY A 65 -24.78 18.23 -50.28
CA GLY A 65 -24.80 17.94 -51.72
C GLY A 65 -23.69 18.62 -52.51
N VAL A 66 -22.59 18.98 -51.85
CA VAL A 66 -21.45 19.69 -52.46
C VAL A 66 -20.38 18.67 -52.85
N PRO A 67 -19.88 18.68 -54.11
CA PRO A 67 -18.80 17.79 -54.51
C PRO A 67 -17.52 18.09 -53.74
N VAL A 68 -16.69 17.07 -53.52
CA VAL A 68 -15.38 17.24 -52.87
C VAL A 68 -14.52 18.19 -53.71
N PRO A 69 -14.01 19.28 -53.13
CA PRO A 69 -13.17 20.23 -53.87
C PRO A 69 -11.83 19.63 -54.32
N ASP A 70 -11.16 20.27 -55.28
CA ASP A 70 -9.89 19.79 -55.86
C ASP A 70 -8.75 19.63 -54.83
N ASP A 71 -8.79 20.39 -53.73
CA ASP A 71 -7.84 20.27 -52.60
C ASP A 71 -8.24 19.19 -51.58
N GLY A 72 -9.25 18.37 -51.90
CA GLY A 72 -9.81 17.38 -50.97
C GLY A 72 -10.61 18.00 -49.82
N GLY A 73 -10.92 19.29 -49.87
CA GLY A 73 -11.61 20.04 -48.82
C GLY A 73 -10.70 20.55 -47.70
N GLN A 74 -9.37 20.54 -47.89
CA GLN A 74 -8.40 21.00 -46.89
C GLN A 74 -8.64 22.44 -46.44
N ALA A 75 -8.90 23.37 -47.37
CA ALA A 75 -9.18 24.76 -47.03
C ALA A 75 -10.44 24.91 -46.15
N ILE A 76 -11.46 24.06 -46.32
CA ILE A 76 -12.68 24.05 -45.50
C ILE A 76 -12.34 23.54 -44.09
N ALA A 77 -11.64 22.41 -44.00
CA ALA A 77 -11.20 21.85 -42.73
C ALA A 77 -10.33 22.81 -41.91
N GLU A 78 -9.46 23.57 -42.57
CA GLU A 78 -8.61 24.58 -41.93
C GLU A 78 -9.39 25.78 -41.42
N ARG A 79 -10.36 26.31 -42.18
CA ARG A 79 -11.23 27.40 -41.71
C ARG A 79 -12.07 26.97 -40.53
N LYS A 80 -12.70 25.79 -40.60
CA LYS A 80 -13.41 25.16 -39.47
C LYS A 80 -12.50 25.10 -38.25
N ASN A 81 -11.28 24.62 -38.41
CA ASN A 81 -10.34 24.47 -37.30
C ASN A 81 -9.93 25.81 -36.70
N ARG A 82 -9.70 26.84 -37.53
CA ARG A 82 -9.40 28.19 -37.04
C ARG A 82 -10.56 28.72 -36.19
N ARG A 83 -11.78 28.57 -36.68
CA ARG A 83 -12.97 28.99 -35.94
C ARG A 83 -13.14 28.20 -34.64
N TYR A 84 -12.93 26.90 -34.69
CA TYR A 84 -12.94 26.04 -33.50
C TYR A 84 -11.89 26.47 -32.47
N LEU A 85 -10.66 26.77 -32.90
CA LEU A 85 -9.60 27.27 -32.01
C LEU A 85 -10.03 28.57 -31.32
N GLU A 86 -10.59 29.53 -32.05
CA GLU A 86 -11.13 30.77 -31.46
C GLU A 86 -12.21 30.51 -30.41
N LEU A 87 -13.08 29.53 -30.65
CA LEU A 87 -14.16 29.18 -29.75
C LEU A 87 -13.67 28.51 -28.46
N ILE A 88 -12.61 27.70 -28.52
CA ILE A 88 -12.08 27.02 -27.32
C ILE A 88 -11.18 27.92 -26.46
N GLU A 89 -10.72 29.08 -26.95
CA GLU A 89 -9.93 30.04 -26.14
C GLU A 89 -10.71 30.59 -24.93
N SER A 90 -12.04 30.47 -24.91
CA SER A 90 -12.85 30.81 -23.74
C SER A 90 -12.90 29.72 -22.67
N LEU A 91 -12.34 28.54 -22.92
CA LEU A 91 -12.33 27.44 -21.95
C LEU A 91 -11.47 27.79 -20.73
N THR A 92 -11.98 27.40 -19.58
CA THR A 92 -11.39 27.62 -18.27
C THR A 92 -11.45 26.31 -17.47
N PRO A 93 -10.76 26.22 -16.32
CA PRO A 93 -10.92 25.08 -15.42
C PRO A 93 -12.36 24.84 -14.92
N ALA A 94 -13.26 25.82 -15.04
CA ALA A 94 -14.67 25.66 -14.68
C ALA A 94 -15.47 24.83 -15.71
N ASP A 95 -14.92 24.63 -16.91
CA ASP A 95 -15.54 23.86 -17.99
C ASP A 95 -15.19 22.37 -17.93
N VAL A 96 -14.39 21.96 -16.93
CA VAL A 96 -14.11 20.55 -16.64
C VAL A 96 -15.40 19.84 -16.23
N LEU A 97 -15.67 18.68 -16.82
CA LEU A 97 -16.88 17.92 -16.54
C LEU A 97 -16.93 17.38 -15.10
N PRO A 98 -18.13 17.22 -14.51
CA PRO A 98 -18.27 16.78 -13.13
C PRO A 98 -17.51 15.48 -12.82
N GLY A 99 -16.69 15.54 -11.77
CA GLY A 99 -15.91 14.39 -11.29
C GLY A 99 -14.63 14.09 -12.07
N ALA A 100 -14.36 14.75 -13.20
CA ALA A 100 -13.17 14.46 -14.01
C ALA A 100 -11.87 14.80 -13.28
N ARG A 101 -11.77 16.01 -12.72
CA ARG A 101 -10.58 16.43 -11.96
C ARG A 101 -10.42 15.64 -10.67
N GLU A 102 -11.51 15.41 -9.96
CA GLU A 102 -11.52 14.62 -8.72
C GLU A 102 -11.08 13.18 -8.97
N LEU A 103 -11.56 12.56 -10.04
CA LEU A 103 -11.19 11.20 -10.41
C LEU A 103 -9.71 11.12 -10.78
N LEU A 104 -9.18 12.03 -11.61
CA LEU A 104 -7.74 12.08 -11.94
C LEU A 104 -6.87 12.24 -10.69
N LEU A 105 -7.26 13.13 -9.76
CA LEU A 105 -6.56 13.30 -8.48
C LEU A 105 -6.59 12.04 -7.62
N ARG A 106 -7.75 11.36 -7.54
CA ARG A 106 -7.88 10.10 -6.80
C ARG A 106 -7.05 8.99 -7.42
N LEU A 107 -7.09 8.82 -8.74
CA LEU A 107 -6.27 7.84 -9.48
C LEU A 107 -4.77 8.06 -9.25
N ARG A 108 -4.33 9.32 -9.26
CA ARG A 108 -2.95 9.68 -8.88
C ARG A 108 -2.63 9.31 -7.44
N ALA A 109 -3.52 9.60 -6.49
CA ALA A 109 -3.30 9.30 -5.08
C ALA A 109 -3.13 7.80 -4.82
N ILE A 110 -3.81 6.95 -5.59
CA ILE A 110 -3.70 5.48 -5.51
C ILE A 110 -2.66 4.89 -6.46
N GLY A 111 -1.91 5.71 -7.19
CA GLY A 111 -0.84 5.25 -8.09
C GLY A 111 -1.29 4.60 -9.40
N VAL A 112 -2.53 4.84 -9.84
CA VAL A 112 -3.00 4.36 -11.14
C VAL A 112 -2.53 5.31 -12.25
N PRO A 113 -1.69 4.86 -13.20
CA PRO A 113 -1.26 5.68 -14.33
C PRO A 113 -2.45 6.05 -15.23
N THR A 114 -2.43 7.29 -15.71
CA THR A 114 -3.50 7.90 -16.49
C THR A 114 -3.02 8.36 -17.85
N ALA A 115 -3.83 8.16 -18.88
CA ALA A 115 -3.55 8.64 -20.23
C ALA A 115 -4.75 9.33 -20.87
N LEU A 116 -4.48 10.23 -21.83
CA LEU A 116 -5.46 10.72 -22.78
C LEU A 116 -5.36 9.95 -24.10
N GLY A 117 -6.50 9.56 -24.67
CA GLY A 117 -6.61 9.04 -26.03
C GLY A 117 -7.62 9.82 -26.86
N SER A 118 -7.18 10.89 -27.54
CA SER A 118 -8.04 11.76 -28.36
C SER A 118 -7.67 11.75 -29.84
N ALA A 119 -8.66 11.81 -30.73
CA ALA A 119 -8.44 12.03 -32.17
C ALA A 119 -8.12 13.50 -32.52
N SER A 120 -8.29 14.43 -31.57
CA SER A 120 -8.08 15.86 -31.79
C SER A 120 -6.59 16.21 -31.80
N ARG A 121 -6.15 16.98 -32.79
CA ARG A 121 -4.80 17.58 -32.82
C ARG A 121 -4.62 18.73 -31.81
N ASN A 122 -5.70 19.19 -31.20
CA ASN A 122 -5.71 20.34 -30.30
C ASN A 122 -5.77 19.92 -28.82
N ALA A 123 -5.72 18.62 -28.52
CA ALA A 123 -5.96 18.08 -27.19
C ALA A 123 -5.05 18.67 -26.11
N ARG A 124 -3.75 18.81 -26.38
CA ARG A 124 -2.78 19.42 -25.44
C ARG A 124 -3.10 20.87 -25.11
N HIS A 125 -3.55 21.64 -26.10
CA HIS A 125 -3.93 23.03 -25.91
C HIS A 125 -5.15 23.14 -24.98
N ILE A 126 -6.16 22.30 -25.22
CA ILE A 126 -7.37 22.23 -24.38
C ILE A 126 -7.00 21.84 -22.94
N LEU A 127 -6.19 20.79 -22.75
CA LEU A 127 -5.71 20.37 -21.43
C LEU A 127 -4.95 21.48 -20.69
N SER A 128 -4.26 22.36 -21.41
CA SER A 128 -3.57 23.51 -20.83
C SER A 128 -4.54 24.59 -20.36
N LEU A 129 -5.58 24.89 -21.15
CA LEU A 129 -6.61 25.88 -20.81
C LEU A 129 -7.44 25.46 -19.57
N ILE A 130 -7.81 24.17 -19.49
CA ILE A 130 -8.63 23.64 -18.40
C ILE A 130 -7.81 23.17 -17.18
N GLY A 131 -6.48 23.24 -17.23
CA GLY A 131 -5.60 22.96 -16.09
C GLY A 131 -5.49 21.47 -15.72
N LEU A 132 -5.61 20.55 -16.68
CA LEU A 132 -5.49 19.10 -16.46
C LEU A 132 -4.21 18.48 -17.03
N THR A 133 -3.36 19.27 -17.70
CA THR A 133 -2.11 18.78 -18.34
C THR A 133 -1.24 17.98 -17.37
N ASP A 134 -1.02 18.52 -16.17
CA ASP A 134 -0.15 17.89 -15.17
C ASP A 134 -0.79 16.74 -14.42
N LEU A 135 -2.05 16.39 -14.73
CA LEU A 135 -2.78 15.28 -14.11
C LEU A 135 -2.78 14.00 -14.94
N LEU A 136 -2.29 14.06 -16.18
CA LEU A 136 -2.18 12.93 -17.11
C LEU A 136 -0.71 12.55 -17.30
N ASP A 137 -0.39 11.27 -17.17
CA ASP A 137 0.98 10.77 -17.33
C ASP A 137 1.37 10.66 -18.82
N VAL A 138 0.38 10.36 -19.67
CA VAL A 138 0.54 10.21 -21.12
C VAL A 138 -0.54 10.97 -21.87
N VAL A 139 -0.16 11.64 -22.96
CA VAL A 139 -1.11 12.25 -23.90
C VAL A 139 -0.88 11.71 -25.29
N VAL A 140 -1.88 11.00 -25.83
CA VAL A 140 -1.98 10.55 -27.22
C VAL A 140 -3.07 11.35 -27.90
N ASP A 141 -2.68 12.08 -28.94
CA ASP A 141 -3.55 13.01 -29.66
C ASP A 141 -3.43 12.78 -31.18
N GLY A 142 -4.25 13.48 -31.97
CA GLY A 142 -4.30 13.32 -33.44
C GLY A 142 -3.03 13.75 -34.20
N THR A 143 -1.97 14.18 -33.51
CA THR A 143 -0.63 14.40 -34.09
C THR A 143 0.24 13.14 -34.04
N VAL A 144 -0.12 12.19 -33.18
CA VAL A 144 0.63 10.97 -32.89
C VAL A 144 0.07 9.74 -33.62
N VAL A 145 -1.24 9.73 -33.89
CA VAL A 145 -1.95 8.60 -34.49
C VAL A 145 -2.47 8.92 -35.88
N GLY A 146 -2.55 7.89 -36.74
CA GLY A 146 -2.92 8.03 -38.16
C GLY A 146 -4.37 7.66 -38.47
N ARG A 147 -5.00 6.83 -37.63
CA ARG A 147 -6.36 6.31 -37.79
C ARG A 147 -7.26 6.84 -36.67
N ALA A 148 -8.47 7.25 -37.06
CA ALA A 148 -9.48 7.71 -36.12
C ALA A 148 -10.32 6.53 -35.60
N LYS A 149 -10.98 6.74 -34.45
CA LYS A 149 -12.00 5.82 -33.92
C LYS A 149 -13.06 5.54 -35.02
N PRO A 150 -13.52 4.30 -35.23
CA PRO A 150 -13.45 3.15 -34.32
C PRO A 150 -12.17 2.30 -34.38
N ASP A 151 -11.12 2.75 -35.08
CA ASP A 151 -9.82 2.06 -34.99
C ASP A 151 -9.23 2.22 -33.57
N PRO A 152 -8.70 1.14 -32.95
CA PRO A 152 -8.20 1.17 -31.58
C PRO A 152 -6.85 1.89 -31.41
N GLU A 153 -6.20 2.35 -32.48
CA GLU A 153 -4.83 2.89 -32.47
C GLU A 153 -4.59 3.91 -31.34
N VAL A 154 -5.52 4.85 -31.14
CA VAL A 154 -5.36 5.90 -30.12
C VAL A 154 -5.27 5.35 -28.69
N PHE A 155 -6.04 4.31 -28.38
CA PHE A 155 -6.02 3.70 -27.05
C PHE A 155 -4.88 2.71 -26.91
N VAL A 156 -4.59 1.90 -27.94
CA VAL A 156 -3.48 0.95 -27.93
C VAL A 156 -2.15 1.69 -27.72
N VAL A 157 -1.92 2.78 -28.44
CA VAL A 157 -0.72 3.61 -28.27
C VAL A 157 -0.68 4.26 -26.87
N ALA A 158 -1.83 4.63 -26.30
CA ALA A 158 -1.89 5.16 -24.94
C ALA A 158 -1.49 4.08 -23.90
N ALA A 159 -2.03 2.86 -24.01
CA ALA A 159 -1.65 1.74 -23.15
C ALA A 159 -0.16 1.37 -23.28
N GLU A 160 0.37 1.31 -24.50
CA GLU A 160 1.79 1.07 -24.77
C GLU A 160 2.68 2.11 -24.09
N ARG A 161 2.30 3.40 -24.16
CA ARG A 161 3.04 4.49 -23.52
C ARG A 161 2.92 4.50 -21.99
N LEU A 162 1.83 3.97 -21.44
CA LEU A 162 1.71 3.69 -20.01
C LEU A 162 2.52 2.46 -19.58
N GLY A 163 3.05 1.67 -20.51
CA GLY A 163 3.76 0.43 -20.23
C GLY A 163 2.84 -0.72 -19.80
N LEU A 164 1.56 -0.68 -20.20
CA LEU A 164 0.54 -1.65 -19.81
C LEU A 164 -0.03 -2.42 -21.01
N PRO A 165 -0.35 -3.71 -20.86
CA PRO A 165 -1.20 -4.44 -21.81
C PRO A 165 -2.58 -3.78 -21.96
N PRO A 166 -3.13 -3.70 -23.19
CA PRO A 166 -4.49 -3.16 -23.42
C PRO A 166 -5.57 -3.82 -22.55
N SER A 167 -5.49 -5.13 -22.33
CA SER A 167 -6.46 -5.90 -21.52
C SER A 167 -6.54 -5.49 -20.06
N GLU A 168 -5.57 -4.71 -19.57
CA GLU A 168 -5.51 -4.23 -18.19
C GLU A 168 -5.85 -2.75 -18.07
N CYS A 169 -6.23 -2.10 -19.17
CA CYS A 169 -6.65 -0.72 -19.18
C CYS A 169 -8.18 -0.61 -19.19
N VAL A 170 -8.69 0.45 -18.55
CA VAL A 170 -10.09 0.88 -18.67
C VAL A 170 -10.12 2.20 -19.42
N VAL A 171 -10.95 2.24 -20.47
CA VAL A 171 -11.22 3.45 -21.25
C VAL A 171 -12.49 4.14 -20.74
N PHE A 172 -12.47 5.46 -20.60
CA PHE A 172 -13.66 6.29 -20.34
C PHE A 172 -14.02 7.05 -21.62
N GLU A 173 -15.25 6.84 -22.12
CA GLU A 173 -15.69 7.32 -23.43
C GLU A 173 -17.17 7.72 -23.46
N ASP A 174 -17.54 8.76 -24.21
CA ASP A 174 -18.92 9.24 -24.35
C ASP A 174 -19.58 8.92 -25.71
N ALA A 175 -18.84 8.37 -26.68
CA ALA A 175 -19.29 8.09 -28.04
C ALA A 175 -19.19 6.61 -28.44
N LEU A 176 -20.15 6.15 -29.26
CA LEU A 176 -20.19 4.76 -29.76
C LEU A 176 -18.92 4.35 -30.52
N ALA A 177 -18.40 5.23 -31.37
CA ALA A 177 -17.17 4.95 -32.12
C ALA A 177 -15.96 4.72 -31.20
N GLY A 178 -15.88 5.42 -30.07
CA GLY A 178 -14.82 5.20 -29.08
C GLY A 178 -15.05 3.94 -28.24
N VAL A 179 -16.30 3.58 -27.94
CA VAL A 179 -16.64 2.30 -27.30
C VAL A 179 -16.20 1.14 -28.20
N GLU A 180 -16.49 1.21 -29.50
CA GLU A 180 -16.06 0.22 -30.49
C GLU A 180 -14.52 0.15 -30.59
N ALA A 181 -13.84 1.31 -30.57
CA ALA A 181 -12.37 1.36 -30.56
C ALA A 181 -11.77 0.70 -29.30
N ALA A 182 -12.30 0.99 -28.11
CA ALA A 182 -11.82 0.38 -26.87
C ALA A 182 -11.98 -1.14 -26.89
N GLN A 183 -13.14 -1.63 -27.36
CA GLN A 183 -13.41 -3.06 -27.51
C GLN A 183 -12.51 -3.74 -28.54
N ALA A 184 -12.31 -3.10 -29.71
CA ALA A 184 -11.40 -3.60 -30.75
C ALA A 184 -9.95 -3.71 -30.25
N GLY A 185 -9.56 -2.82 -29.33
CA GLY A 185 -8.26 -2.86 -28.63
C GLY A 185 -8.17 -3.90 -27.50
N GLY A 186 -9.26 -4.63 -27.21
CA GLY A 186 -9.32 -5.60 -26.11
C GLY A 186 -9.38 -4.97 -24.71
N MET A 187 -9.78 -3.70 -24.61
CA MET A 187 -9.86 -2.97 -23.35
C MET A 187 -11.26 -3.04 -22.75
N ARG A 188 -11.35 -2.85 -21.43
CA ARG A 188 -12.64 -2.57 -20.76
C ARG A 188 -13.02 -1.12 -21.03
N VAL A 189 -14.31 -0.83 -21.12
CA VAL A 189 -14.79 0.54 -21.36
C VAL A 189 -15.94 0.91 -20.44
N VAL A 190 -15.83 2.10 -19.86
CA VAL A 190 -16.86 2.77 -19.08
C VAL A 190 -17.43 3.89 -19.96
N GLY A 191 -18.69 3.73 -20.34
CA GLY A 191 -19.45 4.75 -21.04
C GLY A 191 -19.81 5.91 -20.11
N VAL A 192 -19.60 7.15 -20.52
CA VAL A 192 -19.99 8.36 -19.79
C VAL A 192 -21.16 9.01 -20.52
N GLY A 193 -22.35 9.03 -19.91
CA GLY A 193 -23.56 9.60 -20.51
C GLY A 193 -24.79 8.68 -20.40
N GLU A 194 -25.65 8.70 -21.42
CA GLU A 194 -26.92 7.96 -21.40
C GLU A 194 -26.78 6.50 -21.89
N VAL A 195 -27.31 5.56 -21.08
CA VAL A 195 -27.28 4.11 -21.33
C VAL A 195 -27.82 3.71 -22.71
N ALA A 196 -28.84 4.41 -23.20
CA ALA A 196 -29.47 4.10 -24.49
C ALA A 196 -28.53 4.29 -25.70
N MET A 197 -27.47 5.09 -25.57
CA MET A 197 -26.56 5.46 -26.65
C MET A 197 -25.25 4.67 -26.66
N LEU A 198 -24.93 3.93 -25.57
CA LEU A 198 -23.63 3.32 -25.31
C LEU A 198 -23.70 1.80 -25.09
N GLY A 199 -24.57 1.11 -25.83
CA GLY A 199 -24.91 -0.31 -25.61
C GLY A 199 -23.76 -1.33 -25.70
N GLY A 200 -22.57 -0.93 -26.18
CA GLY A 200 -21.35 -1.75 -26.17
C GLY A 200 -20.51 -1.60 -24.90
N ALA A 201 -20.76 -0.62 -24.05
CA ALA A 201 -19.89 -0.37 -22.91
C ALA A 201 -20.02 -1.46 -21.83
N SER A 202 -18.91 -1.74 -21.13
CA SER A 202 -18.92 -2.70 -20.01
C SER A 202 -19.79 -2.21 -18.86
N PHE A 203 -19.78 -0.88 -18.63
CA PHE A 203 -20.61 -0.16 -17.66
C PHE A 203 -20.91 1.23 -18.23
N VAL A 204 -22.02 1.85 -17.82
CA VAL A 204 -22.35 3.24 -18.17
C VAL A 204 -22.64 4.03 -16.90
N VAL A 205 -22.02 5.19 -16.76
CA VAL A 205 -22.22 6.15 -15.67
C VAL A 205 -22.73 7.46 -16.23
N ARG A 206 -23.43 8.26 -15.42
CA ARG A 206 -23.92 9.57 -15.87
C ARG A 206 -22.78 10.57 -16.08
N ASP A 207 -21.85 10.57 -15.15
CA ASP A 207 -20.65 11.40 -15.15
C ASP A 207 -19.56 10.70 -14.31
N LEU A 208 -18.36 11.28 -14.28
CA LEU A 208 -17.22 10.67 -13.61
C LEU A 208 -17.30 10.71 -12.07
N SER A 209 -18.25 11.44 -11.48
CA SER A 209 -18.44 11.50 -10.02
C SER A 209 -19.00 10.20 -9.43
N GLU A 210 -19.64 9.38 -10.26
CA GLU A 210 -20.15 8.05 -9.87
C GLU A 210 -19.04 6.99 -9.75
N ILE A 211 -17.84 7.28 -10.27
CA ILE A 211 -16.72 6.35 -10.25
C ILE A 211 -16.11 6.26 -8.84
N ARG A 212 -15.88 5.01 -8.42
CA ARG A 212 -15.12 4.65 -7.23
C ARG A 212 -13.88 3.88 -7.71
N PRO A 213 -12.69 4.52 -7.74
CA PRO A 213 -11.48 3.89 -8.27
C PRO A 213 -11.17 2.53 -7.64
N GLU A 214 -11.51 2.36 -6.36
CA GLU A 214 -11.28 1.18 -5.54
C GLU A 214 -12.03 -0.06 -6.04
N VAL A 215 -13.08 0.15 -6.84
CA VAL A 215 -13.93 -0.92 -7.41
C VAL A 215 -13.46 -1.31 -8.82
N LEU A 216 -12.81 -0.39 -9.54
CA LEU A 216 -12.41 -0.58 -10.94
C LEU A 216 -10.94 -0.92 -11.10
N PHE A 217 -10.10 -0.37 -10.23
CA PHE A 217 -8.64 -0.43 -10.31
C PHE A 217 -8.05 -1.15 -9.10
N ASP A 218 -6.88 -1.75 -9.30
CA ASP A 218 -6.15 -2.42 -8.23
C ASP A 218 -5.53 -1.31 -7.39
N VAL A 219 -6.27 -0.87 -6.36
CA VAL A 219 -5.91 0.20 -5.41
C VAL A 219 -4.83 -0.20 -4.41
N THR A 220 -4.04 -1.20 -4.73
CA THR A 220 -2.77 -1.36 -4.04
C THR A 220 -1.86 -0.21 -4.49
N ALA A 221 -1.88 0.87 -3.69
CA ALA A 221 -0.92 1.99 -3.68
C ALA A 221 0.43 1.55 -4.24
N PRO A 222 1.12 2.37 -5.08
CA PRO A 222 2.19 1.92 -5.98
C PRO A 222 2.97 0.82 -5.30
N ARG A 223 2.69 -0.44 -5.69
CA ARG A 223 3.27 -1.61 -5.01
C ARG A 223 4.77 -1.49 -5.20
N ARG A 224 5.45 -0.89 -4.22
CA ARG A 224 6.85 -1.14 -4.06
C ARG A 224 6.87 -2.60 -3.68
N HIS A 225 7.24 -3.45 -4.63
CA HIS A 225 7.49 -4.84 -4.33
C HIS A 225 8.38 -4.88 -3.11
N LEU A 226 7.87 -5.40 -1.99
CA LEU A 226 8.70 -5.76 -0.86
C LEU A 226 9.72 -6.75 -1.42
N THR A 227 10.92 -6.24 -1.69
CA THR A 227 11.97 -7.05 -2.28
C THR A 227 12.51 -7.92 -1.16
N ALA A 228 12.56 -9.23 -1.41
CA ALA A 228 13.22 -10.13 -0.48
C ALA A 228 14.63 -9.60 -0.19
N PRO A 229 15.09 -9.66 1.07
CA PRO A 229 16.41 -9.14 1.43
C PRO A 229 17.48 -9.82 0.56
N THR A 230 18.35 -9.00 -0.02
CA THR A 230 19.46 -9.51 -0.83
C THR A 230 20.48 -10.21 0.07
N PRO A 231 21.32 -11.10 -0.49
CA PRO A 231 22.41 -11.69 0.29
C PRO A 231 23.29 -10.65 0.99
N ASP A 232 23.51 -9.49 0.38
CA ASP A 232 24.29 -8.41 1.00
C ASP A 232 23.61 -7.81 2.23
N VAL A 233 22.28 -7.68 2.23
CA VAL A 233 21.52 -7.26 3.42
C VAL A 233 21.67 -8.28 4.55
N LEU A 234 21.60 -9.57 4.22
CA LEU A 234 21.73 -10.65 5.21
C LEU A 234 23.17 -10.83 5.74
N ARG A 235 24.20 -10.43 4.98
CA ARG A 235 25.59 -10.32 5.49
C ARG A 235 25.80 -9.11 6.39
N GLY A 236 25.00 -8.07 6.20
CA GLY A 236 25.04 -6.84 6.98
C GLY A 236 24.44 -7.00 8.37
N ALA A 237 24.53 -5.91 9.14
CA ALA A 237 23.78 -5.80 10.38
C ALA A 237 22.26 -5.83 10.11
N PRO A 238 21.44 -6.44 10.99
CA PRO A 238 21.83 -7.05 12.26
C PRO A 238 22.16 -8.56 12.17
N PHE A 239 22.11 -9.17 10.98
CA PHE A 239 22.15 -10.62 10.84
C PHE A 239 23.56 -11.22 10.80
N HIS A 240 24.49 -10.58 10.08
CA HIS A 240 25.89 -11.01 9.97
C HIS A 240 26.05 -12.48 9.52
N LEU A 241 25.22 -12.94 8.58
CA LEU A 241 25.26 -14.33 8.10
C LEU A 241 26.54 -14.60 7.29
N ASP A 242 27.16 -15.75 7.55
CA ASP A 242 28.22 -16.29 6.71
C ASP A 242 27.66 -17.03 5.47
N ASP A 243 28.54 -17.51 4.60
CA ASP A 243 28.13 -18.14 3.35
C ASP A 243 27.37 -19.46 3.55
N ASP A 244 27.68 -20.22 4.62
CA ASP A 244 26.97 -21.46 4.94
C ASP A 244 25.56 -21.16 5.44
N ALA A 245 25.40 -20.17 6.31
CA ALA A 245 24.09 -19.71 6.79
C ALA A 245 23.25 -19.15 5.64
N LEU A 246 23.83 -18.38 4.72
CA LEU A 246 23.14 -17.89 3.53
C LEU A 246 22.69 -19.02 2.60
N ALA A 247 23.56 -20.01 2.37
CA ALA A 247 23.21 -21.18 1.57
C ALA A 247 22.04 -21.95 2.20
N TRP A 248 22.03 -22.07 3.54
CA TRP A 248 20.90 -22.66 4.26
C TRP A 248 19.62 -21.84 4.09
N VAL A 249 19.66 -20.51 4.26
CA VAL A 249 18.49 -19.63 4.08
C VAL A 249 17.93 -19.77 2.66
N THR A 250 18.78 -19.67 1.65
CA THR A 250 18.36 -19.76 0.24
C THR A 250 17.76 -21.12 -0.08
N SER A 251 18.47 -22.22 0.23
CA SER A 251 18.00 -23.57 -0.06
C SER A 251 16.71 -23.92 0.69
N THR A 252 16.61 -23.52 1.96
CA THR A 252 15.40 -23.74 2.77
C THR A 252 14.23 -22.99 2.15
N ARG A 253 14.36 -21.68 1.92
CA ARG A 253 13.29 -20.85 1.35
C ARG A 253 12.84 -21.35 -0.03
N GLU A 254 13.78 -21.75 -0.89
CA GLU A 254 13.46 -22.28 -2.23
C GLU A 254 12.77 -23.65 -2.16
N GLY A 255 13.07 -24.45 -1.15
CA GLY A 255 12.44 -25.76 -0.92
C GLY A 255 11.02 -25.70 -0.36
N LEU A 256 10.59 -24.56 0.21
CA LEU A 256 9.24 -24.41 0.77
C LEU A 256 8.17 -24.16 -0.31
N SER A 257 7.02 -24.84 -0.16
CA SER A 257 5.79 -24.49 -0.89
C SER A 257 5.31 -23.09 -0.53
N LEU A 258 4.37 -22.54 -1.31
CA LEU A 258 3.78 -21.23 -0.98
C LEU A 258 3.07 -21.27 0.39
N GLU A 259 2.31 -22.33 0.65
CA GLU A 259 1.62 -22.53 1.92
C GLU A 259 2.61 -22.60 3.07
N GLN A 260 3.71 -23.34 2.92
CA GLN A 260 4.76 -23.41 3.94
C GLN A 260 5.43 -22.05 4.17
N LYS A 261 5.69 -21.28 3.10
CA LYS A 261 6.19 -19.90 3.23
C LYS A 261 5.22 -19.01 3.99
N VAL A 262 3.92 -19.14 3.72
CA VAL A 262 2.86 -18.44 4.46
C VAL A 262 2.84 -18.86 5.93
N GLY A 263 2.98 -20.14 6.25
CA GLY A 263 3.08 -20.63 7.62
C GLY A 263 4.24 -19.99 8.39
N GLN A 264 5.40 -19.82 7.75
CA GLN A 264 6.56 -19.15 8.34
C GLN A 264 6.33 -17.67 8.70
N LEU A 265 5.27 -17.03 8.20
CA LEU A 265 4.90 -15.66 8.56
C LEU A 265 4.11 -15.58 9.87
N PHE A 266 3.77 -16.69 10.54
CA PHE A 266 2.99 -16.67 11.77
C PHE A 266 3.82 -16.99 13.01
N CYS A 267 3.66 -16.17 14.05
CA CYS A 267 4.06 -16.48 15.42
C CYS A 267 2.81 -16.73 16.27
N LEU A 268 2.59 -17.98 16.67
CA LEU A 268 1.38 -18.37 17.39
C LEU A 268 1.55 -18.17 18.91
N ILE A 269 0.44 -18.17 19.64
CA ILE A 269 0.46 -18.27 21.10
C ILE A 269 0.15 -19.71 21.52
N ASP A 270 0.90 -20.24 22.48
CA ASP A 270 0.73 -21.61 22.98
C ASP A 270 -0.38 -21.71 24.04
N LEU A 271 -1.60 -21.26 23.74
CA LEU A 271 -2.72 -21.32 24.68
C LEU A 271 -3.87 -22.20 24.14
N PRO A 272 -4.17 -23.35 24.77
CA PRO A 272 -3.44 -23.97 25.89
C PRO A 272 -2.08 -24.55 25.47
N ALA A 273 -1.14 -24.62 26.43
CA ALA A 273 0.23 -25.08 26.20
C ALA A 273 0.30 -26.62 26.24
N THR A 274 -0.21 -27.28 25.20
CA THR A 274 -0.28 -28.74 25.10
C THR A 274 0.26 -29.23 23.76
N THR A 275 0.71 -30.48 23.73
CA THR A 275 1.14 -31.13 22.48
C THR A 275 -0.01 -31.26 21.48
N ASP A 276 -1.25 -31.48 21.94
CA ASP A 276 -2.45 -31.52 21.09
C ASP A 276 -2.69 -30.19 20.37
N ASN A 277 -2.54 -29.06 21.08
CA ASN A 277 -2.70 -27.75 20.46
C ASN A 277 -1.61 -27.48 19.39
N VAL A 278 -0.37 -27.91 19.68
CA VAL A 278 0.73 -27.88 18.71
C VAL A 278 0.40 -28.74 17.49
N ASP A 279 -0.03 -30.00 17.70
CA ASP A 279 -0.39 -30.93 16.63
C ASP A 279 -1.48 -30.37 15.72
N ARG A 280 -2.49 -29.72 16.30
CA ARG A 280 -3.57 -29.06 15.55
C ARG A 280 -3.07 -27.91 14.69
N ALA A 281 -2.17 -27.07 15.22
CA ALA A 281 -1.58 -25.99 14.44
C ALA A 281 -0.72 -26.52 13.28
N PHE A 282 0.15 -27.51 13.55
CA PHE A 282 0.96 -28.16 12.53
C PHE A 282 0.13 -28.88 11.45
N ALA A 283 -1.08 -29.34 11.79
CA ALA A 283 -2.01 -29.92 10.83
C ALA A 283 -2.63 -28.90 9.87
N VAL A 284 -2.63 -27.60 10.21
CA VAL A 284 -2.98 -26.51 9.30
C VAL A 284 -1.81 -26.23 8.37
N VAL A 285 -0.72 -25.70 8.94
CA VAL A 285 0.58 -25.50 8.29
C VAL A 285 1.63 -25.20 9.35
N GLU A 286 2.87 -25.64 9.16
CA GLU A 286 3.97 -25.38 10.10
C GLU A 286 4.21 -23.87 10.29
N PRO A 287 4.01 -23.32 11.51
CA PRO A 287 4.23 -21.91 11.79
C PRO A 287 5.72 -21.56 11.85
N GLY A 288 6.07 -20.27 11.75
CA GLY A 288 7.46 -19.80 11.91
C GLY A 288 7.92 -19.71 13.36
N GLY A 289 6.97 -19.57 14.30
CA GLY A 289 7.32 -19.51 15.71
C GLY A 289 6.15 -19.57 16.68
N TYR A 290 6.48 -19.56 17.97
CA TYR A 290 5.54 -19.54 19.09
C TYR A 290 6.01 -18.57 20.16
N LEU A 291 5.11 -17.76 20.69
CA LEU A 291 5.30 -17.13 22.00
C LEU A 291 4.88 -18.11 23.10
N ARG A 292 5.74 -18.26 24.10
CA ARG A 292 5.50 -19.02 25.33
C ARG A 292 5.00 -18.10 26.43
N ARG A 293 3.94 -18.51 27.12
CA ARG A 293 3.52 -17.90 28.38
C ARG A 293 4.30 -18.46 29.57
N PRO A 294 4.46 -17.69 30.68
CA PRO A 294 5.15 -18.18 31.87
C PRO A 294 4.57 -19.48 32.43
N ALA A 295 5.41 -20.50 32.58
CA ALA A 295 5.08 -21.78 33.24
C ALA A 295 6.33 -22.32 33.98
N PRO A 296 6.28 -23.40 34.76
CA PRO A 296 7.49 -24.00 35.31
C PRO A 296 8.52 -24.35 34.22
N SER A 297 9.82 -24.12 34.48
CA SER A 297 10.90 -24.27 33.49
C SER A 297 10.93 -25.64 32.79
N HIS A 298 10.66 -26.72 33.51
CA HIS A 298 10.60 -28.06 32.94
C HIS A 298 9.48 -28.22 31.91
N GLU A 299 8.29 -27.65 32.15
CA GLU A 299 7.17 -27.68 31.19
C GLU A 299 7.48 -26.87 29.92
N ILE A 300 8.17 -25.73 30.08
CA ILE A 300 8.64 -24.94 28.94
C ILE A 300 9.62 -25.75 28.10
N ALA A 301 10.63 -26.37 28.73
CA ALA A 301 11.65 -27.15 28.06
C ALA A 301 11.09 -28.39 27.36
N GLU A 302 10.17 -29.13 28.02
CA GLU A 302 9.52 -30.31 27.47
C GLU A 302 8.71 -29.98 26.21
N LEU A 303 7.81 -28.99 26.29
CA LEU A 303 7.00 -28.61 25.12
C LEU A 303 7.84 -27.98 24.01
N THR A 304 8.88 -27.21 24.35
CA THR A 304 9.80 -26.65 23.33
C THR A 304 10.55 -27.75 22.60
N THR A 305 11.04 -28.76 23.33
CA THR A 305 11.69 -29.93 22.73
C THR A 305 10.74 -30.67 21.81
N TYR A 306 9.50 -30.85 22.22
CA TYR A 306 8.46 -31.48 21.39
C TYR A 306 8.20 -30.70 20.09
N MET A 307 8.00 -29.37 20.18
CA MET A 307 7.77 -28.51 19.02
C MET A 307 8.95 -28.53 18.04
N GLN A 308 10.17 -28.38 18.55
CA GLN A 308 11.38 -28.39 17.71
C GLN A 308 11.61 -29.75 17.05
N ALA A 309 11.28 -30.87 17.71
CA ALA A 309 11.40 -32.21 17.13
C ALA A 309 10.41 -32.46 15.97
N LYS A 310 9.32 -31.69 15.88
CA LYS A 310 8.34 -31.76 14.79
C LYS A 310 8.66 -30.82 13.64
N ALA A 311 9.36 -29.72 13.91
CA ALA A 311 9.56 -28.64 12.96
C ALA A 311 10.56 -29.04 11.87
N THR A 312 10.19 -28.77 10.62
CA THR A 312 11.08 -28.90 9.46
C THR A 312 12.05 -27.73 9.41
N VAL A 313 11.55 -26.52 9.68
CA VAL A 313 12.32 -25.30 9.86
C VAL A 313 12.34 -24.97 11.36
N PRO A 314 13.52 -24.81 12.00
CA PRO A 314 13.59 -24.54 13.43
C PRO A 314 12.73 -23.35 13.85
N LEU A 315 11.86 -23.55 14.83
CA LEU A 315 10.91 -22.54 15.28
C LEU A 315 11.61 -21.41 16.04
N LEU A 316 11.15 -20.18 15.83
CA LEU A 316 11.42 -19.08 16.76
C LEU A 316 10.58 -19.27 18.03
N VAL A 317 11.22 -19.30 19.19
CA VAL A 317 10.54 -19.46 20.48
C VAL A 317 10.64 -18.14 21.24
N ALA A 318 9.53 -17.43 21.28
CA ALA A 318 9.41 -16.09 21.83
C ALA A 318 8.93 -16.05 23.28
N ALA A 319 9.28 -14.99 24.01
CA ALA A 319 8.69 -14.66 25.31
C ALA A 319 8.80 -13.15 25.63
N ASN A 320 7.93 -12.65 26.51
CA ASN A 320 7.92 -11.24 26.95
C ASN A 320 8.97 -10.97 28.05
N LEU A 321 10.25 -11.14 27.74
CA LEU A 321 11.39 -11.10 28.67
C LEU A 321 11.74 -9.70 29.22
N GLU A 322 10.77 -9.01 29.82
CA GLU A 322 10.89 -7.59 30.23
C GLU A 322 11.63 -7.41 31.57
N THR A 323 11.32 -8.22 32.58
CA THR A 323 11.80 -8.03 33.97
C THR A 323 12.76 -9.12 34.47
N GLY A 324 13.11 -10.06 33.60
CA GLY A 324 13.86 -11.26 33.96
C GLY A 324 13.39 -12.48 33.17
N ALA A 325 14.11 -13.60 33.34
CA ALA A 325 13.74 -14.87 32.73
C ALA A 325 12.50 -15.51 33.37
N ASN A 326 12.05 -14.98 34.53
CA ASN A 326 10.77 -15.35 35.13
C ASN A 326 9.55 -15.12 34.19
N MET A 327 9.74 -14.30 33.16
CA MET A 327 8.73 -13.97 32.15
C MET A 327 8.56 -15.03 31.06
N ILE A 328 9.42 -16.06 31.03
CA ILE A 328 9.15 -17.30 30.29
C ILE A 328 8.96 -18.49 31.22
N ALA A 329 9.69 -18.54 32.34
CA ALA A 329 9.52 -19.63 33.28
C ALA A 329 9.49 -19.15 34.74
N THR A 330 8.40 -19.47 35.45
CA THR A 330 8.04 -18.83 36.73
C THR A 330 9.03 -19.08 37.88
N ASP A 331 9.85 -20.13 37.77
CA ASP A 331 10.89 -20.54 38.69
C ASP A 331 12.30 -20.01 38.34
N LEU A 332 12.40 -19.19 37.29
CA LEU A 332 13.64 -18.49 36.90
C LEU A 332 13.75 -17.10 37.54
N THR A 333 14.86 -16.43 37.29
CA THR A 333 15.20 -15.16 37.96
C THR A 333 14.26 -14.02 37.55
N SER A 334 13.63 -13.39 38.55
CA SER A 334 13.07 -12.05 38.45
C SER A 334 14.14 -11.05 38.86
N PHE A 335 14.59 -10.21 37.92
CA PHE A 335 15.71 -9.29 38.13
C PHE A 335 15.23 -7.94 38.65
N GLY A 336 14.23 -7.35 37.97
CA GLY A 336 13.70 -6.03 38.25
C GLY A 336 13.09 -5.41 36.99
N SER A 337 12.24 -4.42 37.17
CA SER A 337 11.63 -3.73 36.02
C SER A 337 12.66 -2.85 35.28
N PRO A 338 12.48 -2.61 33.97
CA PRO A 338 13.33 -1.67 33.23
C PRO A 338 13.46 -0.30 33.91
N LEU A 339 12.36 0.26 34.45
CA LEU A 339 12.42 1.52 35.18
C LEU A 339 13.28 1.44 36.45
N GLN A 340 13.21 0.33 37.20
CA GLN A 340 14.06 0.13 38.37
C GLN A 340 15.54 0.06 37.97
N THR A 341 15.87 -0.56 36.83
CA THR A 341 17.25 -0.58 36.34
C THR A 341 17.75 0.81 35.95
N ALA A 342 16.92 1.61 35.28
CA ALA A 342 17.26 2.99 34.92
C ALA A 342 17.41 3.89 36.15
N ALA A 343 16.56 3.71 37.17
CA ALA A 343 16.61 4.47 38.43
C ALA A 343 17.91 4.28 39.22
N THR A 344 18.71 3.25 38.90
CA THR A 344 20.05 3.08 39.50
C THR A 344 21.07 4.12 39.03
N GLY A 345 20.80 4.77 37.88
CA GLY A 345 21.77 5.66 37.22
C GLY A 345 22.95 4.95 36.57
N ASP A 346 22.98 3.62 36.56
CA ASP A 346 24.02 2.79 35.95
C ASP A 346 23.46 1.95 34.80
N VAL A 347 23.79 2.36 33.57
CA VAL A 347 23.38 1.71 32.32
C VAL A 347 23.80 0.23 32.26
N THR A 348 24.83 -0.17 33.01
CA THR A 348 25.28 -1.56 33.12
C THR A 348 24.18 -2.48 33.67
N ASN A 349 23.25 -1.94 34.47
CA ASN A 349 22.14 -2.74 35.01
C ASN A 349 21.09 -3.09 33.94
N ALA A 350 20.91 -2.26 32.92
CA ALA A 350 20.07 -2.63 31.77
C ALA A 350 20.73 -3.73 30.91
N TYR A 351 22.05 -3.66 30.72
CA TYR A 351 22.81 -4.74 30.09
C TYR A 351 22.71 -6.05 30.87
N ARG A 352 22.89 -6.02 32.21
CA ARG A 352 22.75 -7.20 33.08
C ARG A 352 21.34 -7.78 33.05
N LEU A 353 20.31 -6.93 33.04
CA LEU A 353 18.92 -7.37 32.88
C LEU A 353 18.76 -8.14 31.55
N GLY A 354 19.24 -7.58 30.44
CA GLY A 354 19.27 -8.26 29.14
C GLY A 354 20.00 -9.60 29.18
N GLN A 355 21.18 -9.67 29.81
CA GLN A 355 21.95 -10.91 29.97
C GLN A 355 21.22 -11.97 30.80
N VAL A 356 20.58 -11.59 31.90
CA VAL A 356 19.82 -12.52 32.76
C VAL A 356 18.62 -13.07 32.01
N CYS A 357 17.87 -12.20 31.32
CA CYS A 357 16.79 -12.61 30.43
C CYS A 357 17.28 -13.61 29.38
N GLY A 358 18.30 -13.25 28.59
CA GLY A 358 18.78 -14.08 27.50
C GLY A 358 19.37 -15.41 27.97
N THR A 359 20.25 -15.40 28.96
CA THR A 359 20.99 -16.60 29.40
C THR A 359 20.06 -17.69 29.94
N GLN A 360 19.13 -17.32 30.84
CA GLN A 360 18.24 -18.29 31.46
C GLN A 360 17.08 -18.67 30.53
N ALA A 361 16.55 -17.75 29.72
CA ALA A 361 15.52 -18.09 28.75
C ALA A 361 16.06 -19.03 27.66
N ARG A 362 17.32 -18.83 27.22
CA ARG A 362 17.97 -19.73 26.25
C ARG A 362 18.10 -21.16 26.78
N ALA A 363 18.30 -21.34 28.08
CA ALA A 363 18.41 -22.66 28.71
C ALA A 363 17.11 -23.48 28.62
N VAL A 364 15.95 -22.84 28.49
CA VAL A 364 14.64 -23.50 28.29
C VAL A 364 14.19 -23.46 26.81
N GLY A 365 15.10 -23.09 25.90
CA GLY A 365 14.88 -23.13 24.45
C GLY A 365 14.32 -21.85 23.83
N CYS A 366 14.22 -20.74 24.57
CA CYS A 366 13.86 -19.45 24.01
C CYS A 366 14.96 -18.91 23.09
N THR A 367 14.57 -18.38 21.94
CA THR A 367 15.49 -17.79 20.96
C THR A 367 15.15 -16.33 20.64
N TRP A 368 13.99 -15.83 21.11
CA TRP A 368 13.50 -14.52 20.78
C TRP A 368 12.84 -13.82 21.98
N GLY A 369 13.36 -12.68 22.41
CA GLY A 369 12.79 -11.87 23.47
C GLY A 369 11.99 -10.71 22.90
N PHE A 370 10.69 -10.62 23.23
CA PHE A 370 9.86 -9.45 22.95
C PHE A 370 10.16 -8.32 23.93
N SER A 371 11.41 -7.84 23.90
CA SER A 371 12.02 -6.84 24.79
C SER A 371 13.32 -6.33 24.15
N PRO A 372 13.77 -5.11 24.47
CA PRO A 372 13.24 -4.21 25.50
C PRO A 372 12.07 -3.34 25.05
N VAL A 373 11.29 -2.86 26.04
CA VAL A 373 10.37 -1.74 25.84
C VAL A 373 11.20 -0.45 25.81
N VAL A 374 11.16 0.25 24.69
CA VAL A 374 11.90 1.48 24.42
C VAL A 374 10.96 2.67 24.20
N ASP A 375 9.73 2.55 24.67
CA ASP A 375 8.78 3.65 24.74
C ASP A 375 9.30 4.76 25.69
N VAL A 376 9.00 6.00 25.35
CA VAL A 376 9.34 7.17 26.17
C VAL A 376 8.08 7.62 26.91
N GLN A 377 8.06 7.48 28.24
CA GLN A 377 6.91 7.79 29.07
C GLN A 377 6.72 9.31 29.23
N LEU A 378 6.27 10.00 28.18
CA LEU A 378 6.02 11.44 28.21
C LEU A 378 4.72 11.79 28.96
N ASN A 379 3.71 10.92 28.85
CA ASN A 379 2.44 11.07 29.52
C ASN A 379 2.37 10.17 30.77
N HIS A 380 2.33 10.79 31.95
CA HIS A 380 2.21 10.07 33.22
C HIS A 380 0.90 9.28 33.38
N ALA A 381 -0.14 9.62 32.61
CA ALA A 381 -1.43 8.91 32.60
C ALA A 381 -1.45 7.72 31.63
N ASN A 382 -0.44 7.56 30.76
CA ASN A 382 -0.35 6.41 29.88
C ASN A 382 -0.28 5.11 30.71
N PRO A 383 -1.21 4.16 30.52
CA PRO A 383 -1.30 2.96 31.35
C PRO A 383 -0.28 1.88 30.96
N MET A 384 0.41 2.04 29.83
CA MET A 384 1.21 0.99 29.19
C MET A 384 2.71 1.06 29.49
N GLY A 385 3.32 2.24 29.50
CA GLY A 385 4.77 2.36 29.64
C GLY A 385 5.28 2.32 31.10
N LEU A 386 4.51 2.85 32.07
CA LEU A 386 4.72 2.85 33.53
C LEU A 386 6.12 2.38 33.99
N THR A 387 6.22 1.16 34.53
CA THR A 387 7.50 0.55 34.97
C THR A 387 8.12 -0.33 33.89
N ARG A 388 7.46 -0.48 32.74
CA ARG A 388 7.83 -1.39 31.65
C ARG A 388 8.95 -0.81 30.79
N GLY A 389 8.98 0.51 30.60
CA GLY A 389 10.07 1.22 29.92
C GLY A 389 11.16 1.72 30.89
N PHE A 390 12.19 2.38 30.33
CA PHE A 390 13.32 2.93 31.10
C PHE A 390 13.10 4.36 31.62
N GLY A 391 11.89 4.91 31.47
CA GLY A 391 11.50 6.21 32.02
C GLY A 391 11.00 7.19 30.95
N SER A 392 11.08 8.48 31.28
CA SER A 392 10.53 9.59 30.48
C SER A 392 11.58 10.43 29.76
N ASP A 393 12.87 10.14 29.96
CA ASP A 393 13.99 10.83 29.32
C ASP A 393 14.51 10.02 28.13
N ALA A 394 14.42 10.58 26.92
CA ALA A 394 14.75 9.87 25.68
C ALA A 394 16.22 9.39 25.64
N ALA A 395 17.17 10.16 26.18
CA ALA A 395 18.59 9.76 26.21
C ALA A 395 18.82 8.56 27.16
N THR A 396 18.14 8.55 28.30
CA THR A 396 18.13 7.42 29.24
C THR A 396 17.53 6.18 28.58
N VAL A 397 16.37 6.31 27.94
CA VAL A 397 15.71 5.20 27.22
C VAL A 397 16.60 4.66 26.10
N ALA A 398 17.21 5.53 25.30
CA ALA A 398 18.10 5.15 24.20
C ALA A 398 19.33 4.36 24.71
N SER A 399 20.04 4.89 25.71
CA SER A 399 21.24 4.27 26.25
C SER A 399 20.96 2.93 26.95
N HIS A 400 19.89 2.84 27.74
CA HIS A 400 19.51 1.62 28.45
C HIS A 400 18.92 0.57 27.52
N GLY A 401 18.08 0.97 26.56
CA GLY A 401 17.55 0.09 25.52
C GLY A 401 18.67 -0.56 24.71
N ALA A 402 19.65 0.24 24.25
CA ALA A 402 20.81 -0.28 23.52
C ALA A 402 21.67 -1.24 24.36
N ALA A 403 21.84 -0.95 25.66
CA ALA A 403 22.57 -1.82 26.57
C ALA A 403 21.85 -3.15 26.80
N PHE A 404 20.52 -3.12 26.98
CA PHE A 404 19.70 -4.32 27.09
C PHE A 404 19.76 -5.17 25.81
N VAL A 405 19.61 -4.55 24.63
CA VAL A 405 19.71 -5.24 23.32
C VAL A 405 21.02 -6.03 23.23
N ARG A 406 22.16 -5.38 23.52
CA ARG A 406 23.46 -6.06 23.54
C ARG A 406 23.50 -7.23 24.52
N GLY A 407 23.08 -7.00 25.78
CA GLY A 407 23.11 -8.04 26.80
C GLY A 407 22.26 -9.27 26.45
N MET A 408 21.08 -9.08 25.87
CA MET A 408 20.19 -10.17 25.46
C MET A 408 20.74 -10.92 24.23
N GLN A 409 21.20 -10.20 23.21
CA GLN A 409 21.69 -10.80 21.96
C GLN A 409 23.03 -11.51 22.13
N GLU A 410 23.94 -10.98 22.95
CA GLU A 410 25.19 -11.67 23.32
C GLU A 410 24.93 -12.98 24.09
N ALA A 411 23.80 -13.07 24.79
CA ALA A 411 23.34 -14.30 25.45
C ALA A 411 22.61 -15.28 24.49
N GLY A 412 22.59 -14.99 23.19
CA GLY A 412 22.03 -15.86 22.16
C GLY A 412 20.51 -15.79 22.01
N VAL A 413 19.88 -14.69 22.43
CA VAL A 413 18.44 -14.45 22.26
C VAL A 413 18.25 -13.16 21.46
N ALA A 414 17.53 -13.22 20.33
CA ALA A 414 17.24 -12.03 19.54
C ALA A 414 16.38 -11.04 20.35
N ALA A 415 16.72 -9.75 20.33
CA ALA A 415 15.93 -8.72 21.01
C ALA A 415 14.91 -8.09 20.05
N SER A 416 13.69 -7.83 20.55
CA SER A 416 12.64 -7.10 19.85
C SER A 416 12.35 -5.78 20.54
N VAL A 417 12.79 -4.68 19.95
CA VAL A 417 12.50 -3.35 20.47
C VAL A 417 11.05 -3.00 20.21
N LYS A 418 10.36 -2.45 21.21
CA LYS A 418 8.91 -2.20 21.15
C LYS A 418 8.49 -0.94 21.93
N HIS A 419 7.39 -0.28 21.58
CA HIS A 419 6.40 -0.68 20.57
C HIS A 419 6.36 0.35 19.42
N TRP A 420 6.84 -0.02 18.23
CA TRP A 420 6.99 0.91 17.10
C TRP A 420 5.64 1.47 16.64
N PRO A 421 5.47 2.80 16.48
CA PRO A 421 6.49 3.84 16.38
C PRO A 421 6.74 4.60 17.70
N GLY A 422 6.20 4.12 18.82
CA GLY A 422 6.43 4.63 20.16
C GLY A 422 5.13 4.86 20.94
N ASP A 423 4.95 4.12 22.03
CA ASP A 423 3.92 4.37 23.05
C ASP A 423 4.42 5.41 24.09
N GLY A 424 3.56 5.82 25.01
CA GLY A 424 3.90 6.74 26.11
C GLY A 424 3.44 8.19 25.91
N VAL A 425 2.77 8.49 24.80
CA VAL A 425 2.16 9.82 24.52
C VAL A 425 0.66 9.82 24.83
N ASP A 426 -0.08 8.85 24.29
CA ASP A 426 -1.52 8.68 24.51
C ASP A 426 -1.81 8.31 25.98
N ASP A 427 -3.00 8.62 26.50
CA ASP A 427 -3.45 8.15 27.82
C ASP A 427 -4.29 6.86 27.73
N ARG A 428 -4.40 6.28 26.54
CA ARG A 428 -5.21 5.09 26.25
C ARG A 428 -4.34 3.86 25.96
N ASP A 429 -4.94 2.69 26.15
CA ASP A 429 -4.31 1.40 25.92
C ASP A 429 -4.64 0.86 24.52
N GLN A 430 -3.61 0.54 23.74
CA GLN A 430 -3.76 -0.06 22.42
C GLN A 430 -4.42 -1.46 22.41
N HIS A 431 -4.51 -2.13 23.57
CA HIS A 431 -5.32 -3.34 23.72
C HIS A 431 -6.81 -3.05 23.51
N LEU A 432 -7.26 -1.82 23.78
CA LEU A 432 -8.68 -1.44 23.83
C LEU A 432 -9.08 -0.49 22.70
N VAL A 433 -8.15 0.30 22.16
CA VAL A 433 -8.40 1.26 21.08
C VAL A 433 -7.20 1.35 20.15
N THR A 434 -7.32 1.95 18.98
CA THR A 434 -6.12 2.35 18.21
C THR A 434 -5.53 3.60 18.87
N ALA A 435 -4.34 3.45 19.47
CA ALA A 435 -3.68 4.55 20.17
C ALA A 435 -3.00 5.51 19.19
N VAL A 436 -2.62 6.69 19.67
CA VAL A 436 -2.12 7.80 18.85
C VAL A 436 -0.84 8.38 19.47
N ASN A 437 0.27 8.31 18.74
CA ASN A 437 1.41 9.17 18.99
C ASN A 437 1.17 10.51 18.30
N SER A 438 0.75 11.51 19.08
CA SER A 438 0.29 12.82 18.59
C SER A 438 1.38 13.87 18.43
N LEU A 439 2.65 13.51 18.63
CA LEU A 439 3.77 14.42 18.49
C LEU A 439 3.90 14.93 17.05
N SER A 440 4.45 16.14 16.90
CA SER A 440 4.93 16.61 15.60
C SER A 440 6.13 15.78 15.12
N VAL A 441 6.47 15.87 13.83
CA VAL A 441 7.63 15.18 13.25
C VAL A 441 8.92 15.54 14.01
N ASP A 442 9.14 16.83 14.30
CA ASP A 442 10.33 17.31 14.99
C ASP A 442 10.41 16.80 16.44
N GLU A 443 9.29 16.80 17.17
CA GLU A 443 9.22 16.29 18.53
C GLU A 443 9.45 14.78 18.58
N TRP A 444 8.86 14.03 17.64
CA TRP A 444 9.08 12.60 17.50
C TRP A 444 10.54 12.31 17.16
N GLU A 445 11.15 13.05 16.23
CA GLU A 445 12.55 12.90 15.85
C GLU A 445 13.52 13.15 17.01
N ALA A 446 13.24 14.18 17.82
CA ALA A 446 14.02 14.53 19.00
C ALA A 446 13.89 13.49 20.15
N THR A 447 12.83 12.68 20.13
CA THR A 447 12.53 11.70 21.20
C THR A 447 12.62 10.26 20.67
N PHE A 448 11.51 9.71 20.18
CA PHE A 448 11.40 8.33 19.69
C PHE A 448 12.35 8.05 18.52
N GLY A 449 12.51 8.98 17.57
CA GLY A 449 13.44 8.84 16.45
C GLY A 449 14.88 8.66 16.92
N HIS A 450 15.32 9.44 17.92
CA HIS A 450 16.63 9.28 18.55
C HIS A 450 16.78 7.91 19.23
N VAL A 451 15.77 7.46 19.98
CA VAL A 451 15.77 6.15 20.65
C VAL A 451 15.88 5.01 19.63
N TYR A 452 15.02 5.01 18.61
CA TYR A 452 14.99 3.95 17.60
C TYR A 452 16.30 3.88 16.81
N ARG A 453 16.87 5.01 16.37
CA ARG A 453 18.21 5.02 15.74
C ARG A 453 19.26 4.38 16.65
N THR A 454 19.27 4.74 17.92
CA THR A 454 20.28 4.25 18.87
C THR A 454 20.20 2.74 19.07
N VAL A 455 18.99 2.16 19.13
CA VAL A 455 18.84 0.71 19.29
C VAL A 455 19.03 -0.07 17.97
N ILE A 456 18.71 0.54 16.83
CA ILE A 456 19.02 0.00 15.50
C ILE A 456 20.55 -0.05 15.32
N ASP A 457 21.25 1.03 15.64
CA ASP A 457 22.73 1.10 15.60
C ASP A 457 23.39 0.13 16.59
N ALA A 458 22.71 -0.18 17.70
CA ALA A 458 23.14 -1.21 18.65
C ALA A 458 22.94 -2.65 18.12
N GLY A 459 22.35 -2.81 16.92
CA GLY A 459 22.17 -4.09 16.24
C GLY A 459 20.90 -4.83 16.65
N ALA A 460 19.82 -4.14 17.05
CA ALA A 460 18.55 -4.79 17.33
C ALA A 460 18.13 -5.69 16.15
N MET A 461 17.91 -6.98 16.42
CA MET A 461 17.57 -7.97 15.39
C MET A 461 16.13 -7.87 14.95
N THR A 462 15.21 -7.48 15.85
CA THR A 462 13.79 -7.39 15.54
C THR A 462 13.14 -6.11 16.11
N VAL A 463 12.03 -5.70 15.51
CA VAL A 463 11.15 -4.60 15.96
C VAL A 463 9.72 -5.12 16.03
N MET A 464 8.99 -4.75 17.08
CA MET A 464 7.55 -5.02 17.18
C MET A 464 6.75 -3.79 16.77
N ALA A 465 5.98 -3.91 15.68
CA ALA A 465 5.09 -2.88 15.15
C ALA A 465 3.74 -2.88 15.89
N ALA A 466 3.52 -1.81 16.65
CA ALA A 466 2.38 -1.62 17.53
C ALA A 466 1.10 -1.21 16.78
N HIS A 467 0.00 -1.18 17.51
CA HIS A 467 -1.29 -0.69 17.05
C HIS A 467 -1.48 0.79 17.39
N ILE A 468 -0.46 1.58 17.05
CA ILE A 468 -0.34 3.01 17.34
C ILE A 468 -0.20 3.77 16.02
N THR A 469 -1.03 4.79 15.83
CA THR A 469 -0.95 5.71 14.69
C THR A 469 0.08 6.81 14.94
N SER A 470 0.68 7.34 13.88
CA SER A 470 1.55 8.54 13.94
C SER A 470 1.10 9.58 12.91
N PRO A 471 0.03 10.35 13.20
CA PRO A 471 -0.61 11.20 12.18
C PRO A 471 0.30 12.28 11.57
N ALA A 472 1.28 12.79 12.32
CA ALA A 472 2.24 13.77 11.79
C ALA A 472 3.15 13.14 10.73
N TRP A 473 3.68 11.94 10.99
CA TRP A 473 4.50 11.20 10.04
C TRP A 473 3.71 10.69 8.83
N SER A 474 2.50 10.18 9.04
CA SER A 474 1.65 9.76 7.91
C SER A 474 1.38 10.95 6.98
N ARG A 475 1.08 12.15 7.50
CA ARG A 475 0.87 13.35 6.65
C ARG A 475 2.16 13.86 6.00
N GLU A 476 3.32 13.72 6.65
CA GLU A 476 4.62 14.06 6.07
C GLU A 476 4.96 13.14 4.88
N LEU A 477 4.70 11.85 5.01
CA LEU A 477 5.01 10.84 3.98
C LEU A 477 3.91 10.68 2.93
N ARG A 478 2.69 11.09 3.27
CA ARG A 478 1.50 11.11 2.42
C ARG A 478 0.78 12.45 2.54
N PRO A 479 1.28 13.52 1.89
CA PRO A 479 0.64 14.82 1.93
C PRO A 479 -0.82 14.75 1.46
N GLY A 480 -1.74 15.18 2.32
CA GLY A 480 -3.18 15.18 2.04
C GLY A 480 -3.92 13.88 2.39
N ILE A 481 -3.28 12.91 3.03
CA ILE A 481 -3.97 11.72 3.58
C ILE A 481 -5.12 12.16 4.52
N ALA A 482 -6.30 11.55 4.36
CA ALA A 482 -7.44 11.81 5.22
C ALA A 482 -7.26 11.14 6.57
N ASP A 483 -7.86 11.71 7.63
CA ASP A 483 -7.72 11.19 9.00
C ASP A 483 -8.21 9.74 9.14
N GLU A 484 -9.25 9.38 8.40
CA GLU A 484 -9.82 8.03 8.37
C GLU A 484 -8.92 6.98 7.70
N ASP A 485 -7.96 7.42 6.89
CA ASP A 485 -6.98 6.56 6.20
C ASP A 485 -5.68 6.40 6.99
N ILE A 486 -5.52 7.09 8.12
CA ILE A 486 -4.32 6.98 8.97
C ILE A 486 -4.41 5.70 9.81
N LEU A 487 -3.68 4.68 9.36
CA LEU A 487 -3.62 3.36 9.99
C LEU A 487 -2.52 3.27 11.06
N PRO A 488 -2.63 2.34 12.03
CA PRO A 488 -1.55 2.08 12.97
C PRO A 488 -0.31 1.51 12.28
N ALA A 489 0.87 1.63 12.88
CA ALA A 489 2.14 1.17 12.30
C ALA A 489 2.10 -0.29 11.82
N SER A 490 1.41 -1.19 12.52
CA SER A 490 1.21 -2.59 12.09
C SER A 490 0.49 -2.76 10.74
N LEU A 491 -0.13 -1.71 10.20
CA LEU A 491 -0.91 -1.69 8.96
C LEU A 491 -0.53 -0.53 8.01
N ALA A 492 0.38 0.36 8.41
CA ALA A 492 0.72 1.58 7.68
C ALA A 492 2.07 1.44 6.93
N PRO A 493 2.09 1.26 5.60
CA PRO A 493 3.32 1.09 4.83
C PRO A 493 4.26 2.30 4.91
N GLU A 494 3.72 3.51 4.99
CA GLU A 494 4.52 4.72 5.14
C GLU A 494 5.27 4.75 6.48
N ILE A 495 4.71 4.16 7.53
CA ILE A 495 5.35 4.11 8.84
C ILE A 495 6.32 2.91 8.94
N THR A 496 5.89 1.72 8.55
CA THR A 496 6.69 0.50 8.79
C THR A 496 7.67 0.18 7.67
N THR A 497 7.38 0.54 6.43
CA THR A 497 8.34 0.38 5.33
C THR A 497 9.18 1.65 5.16
N GLU A 498 8.55 2.80 4.93
CA GLU A 498 9.31 4.00 4.53
C GLU A 498 10.03 4.66 5.71
N LEU A 499 9.34 4.91 6.82
CA LEU A 499 9.99 5.51 7.97
C LEU A 499 10.98 4.54 8.63
N LEU A 500 10.55 3.33 9.02
CA LEU A 500 11.42 2.39 9.73
C LEU A 500 12.54 1.80 8.86
N ARG A 501 12.23 1.25 7.67
CA ARG A 501 13.25 0.54 6.88
C ARG A 501 14.05 1.48 5.99
N ASP A 502 13.42 2.44 5.32
CA ASP A 502 14.14 3.32 4.39
C ASP A 502 14.81 4.49 5.09
N ARG A 503 14.07 5.28 5.89
CA ARG A 503 14.63 6.47 6.54
C ARG A 503 15.51 6.13 7.73
N LEU A 504 15.09 5.21 8.61
CA LEU A 504 15.90 4.78 9.77
C LEU A 504 16.86 3.64 9.45
N GLY A 505 16.75 3.00 8.28
CA GLY A 505 17.69 1.99 7.84
C GLY A 505 17.53 0.63 8.54
N PHE A 506 16.40 0.34 9.18
CA PHE A 506 16.20 -0.94 9.85
C PHE A 506 16.12 -2.10 8.84
N ARG A 507 17.02 -3.08 9.00
CA ARG A 507 17.11 -4.27 8.13
C ARG A 507 16.68 -5.57 8.80
N GLY A 508 16.38 -5.54 10.09
CA GLY A 508 15.96 -6.71 10.85
C GLY A 508 14.53 -7.16 10.56
N LEU A 509 14.06 -8.10 11.38
CA LEU A 509 12.71 -8.65 11.30
C LEU A 509 11.68 -7.71 11.96
N VAL A 510 10.57 -7.42 11.29
CA VAL A 510 9.43 -6.70 11.86
C VAL A 510 8.31 -7.69 12.17
N VAL A 511 7.85 -7.72 13.41
CA VAL A 511 6.69 -8.52 13.84
C VAL A 511 5.57 -7.58 14.26
N THR A 512 4.32 -7.90 13.96
CA THR A 512 3.20 -7.14 14.54
C THR A 512 3.17 -7.31 16.06
N ASP A 513 2.59 -6.36 16.79
CA ASP A 513 2.05 -6.66 18.11
C ASP A 513 0.84 -7.61 17.97
N ALA A 514 0.30 -8.10 19.09
CA ALA A 514 -0.72 -9.13 19.11
C ALA A 514 -1.98 -8.74 18.32
N SER A 515 -2.23 -9.42 17.20
CA SER A 515 -3.33 -9.11 16.26
C SER A 515 -4.75 -9.28 16.83
N LEU A 516 -4.84 -9.79 18.05
CA LEU A 516 -6.07 -9.95 18.81
C LEU A 516 -6.50 -8.65 19.53
N MET A 517 -5.63 -7.65 19.58
CA MET A 517 -5.90 -6.36 20.23
C MET A 517 -6.84 -5.49 19.41
N ALA A 518 -7.70 -4.74 20.10
CA ALA A 518 -8.68 -3.87 19.45
C ALA A 518 -8.01 -2.81 18.57
N GLY A 519 -6.82 -2.31 18.95
CA GLY A 519 -6.10 -1.32 18.16
C GLY A 519 -5.80 -1.74 16.71
N MET A 520 -5.64 -3.05 16.45
CA MET A 520 -5.48 -3.58 15.09
C MET A 520 -6.81 -3.92 14.43
N GLN A 521 -7.78 -4.39 15.19
CA GLN A 521 -9.06 -4.90 14.66
C GLN A 521 -10.09 -3.82 14.34
N ILE A 522 -10.00 -2.65 14.98
CA ILE A 522 -10.91 -1.52 14.75
C ILE A 522 -10.80 -0.97 13.32
N PRO A 523 -9.60 -0.72 12.76
CA PRO A 523 -9.47 -0.01 11.47
C PRO A 523 -9.79 -0.87 10.24
N MET A 524 -9.69 -2.20 10.34
CA MET A 524 -9.72 -3.06 9.17
C MET A 524 -10.32 -4.44 9.49
N ALA A 525 -11.14 -4.97 8.57
CA ALA A 525 -11.68 -6.31 8.69
C ALA A 525 -10.56 -7.36 8.70
N ARG A 526 -10.66 -8.36 9.58
CA ARG A 526 -9.58 -9.36 9.81
C ARG A 526 -9.07 -10.02 8.52
N HIS A 527 -9.98 -10.42 7.63
CA HIS A 527 -9.64 -11.04 6.35
C HIS A 527 -8.67 -10.19 5.50
N ASP A 528 -8.85 -8.87 5.49
CA ASP A 528 -7.98 -7.95 4.74
C ASP A 528 -6.79 -7.48 5.57
N MET A 529 -6.97 -7.37 6.88
CA MET A 529 -5.95 -6.97 7.86
C MET A 529 -4.74 -7.91 7.89
N VAL A 530 -4.97 -9.22 7.82
CA VAL A 530 -3.89 -10.22 7.84
C VAL A 530 -2.88 -9.98 6.70
N PRO A 531 -3.27 -10.03 5.40
CA PRO A 531 -2.36 -9.72 4.31
C PRO A 531 -1.89 -8.27 4.29
N ALA A 532 -2.74 -7.31 4.67
CA ALA A 532 -2.33 -5.90 4.71
C ALA A 532 -1.18 -5.63 5.68
N SER A 533 -1.11 -6.34 6.82
CA SER A 533 0.00 -6.18 7.77
C SER A 533 1.35 -6.60 7.18
N ILE A 534 1.37 -7.67 6.38
CA ILE A 534 2.57 -8.12 5.67
C ILE A 534 2.92 -7.13 4.56
N ALA A 535 1.93 -6.68 3.79
CA ALA A 535 2.10 -5.67 2.74
C ALA A 535 2.58 -4.31 3.30
N ALA A 536 2.24 -3.97 4.54
CA ALA A 536 2.75 -2.78 5.23
C ALA A 536 4.25 -2.86 5.57
N GLY A 537 4.85 -4.05 5.46
CA GLY A 537 6.27 -4.30 5.70
C GLY A 537 6.59 -5.11 6.95
N CYS A 538 5.58 -5.70 7.61
CA CYS A 538 5.81 -6.70 8.64
C CYS A 538 6.24 -8.03 8.00
N ASP A 539 7.22 -8.69 8.62
CA ASP A 539 7.71 -10.01 8.19
C ASP A 539 6.98 -11.15 8.92
N MET A 540 6.35 -10.86 10.06
CA MET A 540 5.67 -11.86 10.87
C MET A 540 4.41 -11.30 11.54
N PHE A 541 3.34 -12.08 11.53
CA PHE A 541 2.04 -11.81 12.12
C PHE A 541 1.92 -12.51 13.46
N LEU A 542 1.70 -11.71 14.52
CA LEU A 542 1.66 -12.21 15.89
C LEU A 542 0.23 -12.54 16.32
N PHE A 543 0.05 -13.81 16.66
CA PHE A 543 -1.18 -14.46 17.14
C PHE A 543 -2.29 -14.51 16.11
N THR A 544 -3.12 -15.53 16.26
CA THR A 544 -4.27 -15.78 15.41
C THR A 544 -5.52 -15.95 16.24
N LEU A 545 -6.67 -15.60 15.66
CA LEU A 545 -7.97 -15.91 16.27
C LEU A 545 -8.36 -17.34 15.92
N ASP A 546 -8.31 -17.64 14.62
CA ASP A 546 -8.35 -18.97 14.06
C ASP A 546 -7.21 -19.08 13.06
N TYR A 547 -6.28 -20.02 13.30
CA TYR A 547 -5.07 -20.13 12.49
C TYR A 547 -5.37 -20.57 11.05
N ALA A 548 -6.36 -21.42 10.83
CA ALA A 548 -6.70 -21.88 9.48
C ALA A 548 -7.34 -20.76 8.67
N GLU A 549 -8.21 -19.95 9.28
CA GLU A 549 -8.84 -18.79 8.65
C GLU A 549 -7.81 -17.70 8.31
N ASP A 550 -6.88 -17.41 9.23
CA ASP A 550 -5.85 -16.39 9.01
C ASP A 550 -4.85 -16.82 7.91
N VAL A 551 -4.46 -18.10 7.88
CA VAL A 551 -3.65 -18.67 6.79
C VAL A 551 -4.38 -18.59 5.45
N ALA A 552 -5.68 -18.92 5.43
CA ALA A 552 -6.49 -18.82 4.22
C ALA A 552 -6.60 -17.37 3.73
N SER A 553 -6.78 -16.42 4.64
CA SER A 553 -6.84 -14.98 4.35
C SER A 553 -5.52 -14.47 3.77
N LEU A 554 -4.38 -14.90 4.33
CA LEU A 554 -3.07 -14.51 3.81
C LEU A 554 -2.81 -15.11 2.41
N LEU A 555 -3.15 -16.38 2.20
CA LEU A 555 -3.07 -17.02 0.87
C LEU A 555 -3.97 -16.32 -0.15
N ASP A 556 -5.17 -15.92 0.23
CA ASP A 556 -6.07 -15.15 -0.64
C ASP A 556 -5.46 -13.79 -0.98
N GLY A 557 -4.93 -13.06 0.01
CA GLY A 557 -4.20 -11.82 -0.20
C GLY A 557 -3.08 -11.96 -1.24
N VAL A 558 -2.25 -13.00 -1.11
CA VAL A 558 -1.20 -13.31 -2.10
C VAL A 558 -1.77 -13.55 -3.49
N ARG A 559 -2.88 -14.27 -3.63
CA ARG A 559 -3.53 -14.50 -4.95
C ARG A 559 -4.11 -13.22 -5.55
N ARG A 560 -4.64 -12.33 -4.71
CA ARG A 560 -5.11 -10.98 -5.10
C ARG A 560 -3.94 -10.01 -5.35
N GLY A 561 -2.74 -10.40 -4.95
CA GLY A 561 -1.50 -9.67 -5.15
C GLY A 561 -1.18 -8.65 -4.06
N VAL A 562 -1.96 -8.60 -2.97
CA VAL A 562 -1.80 -7.65 -1.85
C VAL A 562 -0.36 -7.49 -1.40
#